data_AF-A0A5C4RE69-F1
#
_entry.id   AF-A0A5C4RE69-F1
#
_cell.length_a   1.000
_cell.length_b   1.000
_cell.length_c   1.000
_cell.angle_alpha   90.00
_cell.angle_beta   90.00
_cell.angle_gamma   90.00
#
_symmetry.space_group_name_H-M   'P 1'
#
loop_
_entity.id
_entity.type
_entity.pdbx_description
1 polymer ?
#
loop_
_entity_poly.entity_id
_entity_poly.type
_entity_poly.pdbx_seq_one_letter_code
_entity_poly.pdbx_strand_id
1 'polypeptide(L)'
;MKRKNTPTPHDAIFKKFLSHIDTARDFLEIHLPATLRAVCDLDTLQLESGSFIEDNLRVHYSDILYSLKTTQGESYVYCVIEHQSSPDKMMAFRLMRYSISAMQWHLEQGHEKLPLVIPVLFYHGKVRPYPWSTNWFDCFDASALAEEIYSSAFPLVDVTVIPDDEILTHKRVALLEIVQKHIRQRDMAELQQELTMLFAYDYYTYELLKSMLNYILLVGDTADPEGFIRQLAEQFPKYEEVLMTIAQKLQYKGHQEGLKEGLQKCQEAREEGLQEGFQEGLQKGEKKGEEKGKKQAVLEIACRMMNNGIDNETIMKNTGLSQNELEQIYH
;
A
#
# COMPACT_ATOMS: atom_id res chain seq x y z
N MET A 1 -29.03 -2.92 18.31
CA MET A 1 -29.99 -1.85 17.97
C MET A 1 -29.23 -0.56 17.69
N LYS A 2 -29.20 -0.08 16.45
CA LYS A 2 -28.59 1.22 16.10
C LYS A 2 -29.46 2.34 16.70
N ARG A 3 -28.96 3.05 17.72
CA ARG A 3 -29.60 4.29 18.18
C ARG A 3 -29.41 5.34 17.08
N LYS A 4 -30.49 5.77 16.42
CA LYS A 4 -30.49 6.99 15.62
C LYS A 4 -30.30 8.15 16.60
N ASN A 5 -29.11 8.74 16.62
CA ASN A 5 -28.84 9.99 17.33
C ASN A 5 -29.41 11.15 16.51
N THR A 6 -30.65 11.54 16.81
CA THR A 6 -31.18 12.81 16.32
C THR A 6 -30.43 13.94 17.04
N PRO A 7 -29.88 14.95 16.34
CA PRO A 7 -29.22 16.09 16.96
C PRO A 7 -30.12 16.73 18.02
N THR A 8 -29.57 16.98 19.22
CA THR A 8 -30.32 17.73 20.24
C THR A 8 -30.43 19.20 19.80
N PRO A 9 -31.44 19.97 20.23
CA PRO A 9 -31.53 21.40 19.88
C PRO A 9 -30.28 22.20 20.27
N HIS A 10 -29.63 21.82 21.38
CA HIS A 10 -28.37 22.44 21.84
C HIS A 10 -27.19 22.12 20.91
N ASP A 11 -27.05 20.87 20.47
CA ASP A 11 -26.04 20.46 19.50
C ASP A 11 -26.26 21.13 18.13
N ALA A 12 -27.51 21.16 17.66
CA ALA A 12 -27.87 21.76 16.38
C ALA A 12 -27.57 23.27 16.31
N ILE A 13 -27.90 24.02 17.38
CA ILE A 13 -27.61 25.46 17.41
C ILE A 13 -26.10 25.72 17.52
N PHE A 14 -25.39 24.94 18.33
CA PHE A 14 -23.93 25.03 18.47
C PHE A 14 -23.25 24.85 17.11
N LYS A 15 -23.54 23.76 16.41
CA LYS A 15 -23.00 23.48 15.07
C LYS A 15 -23.32 24.59 14.09
N LYS A 16 -24.58 25.02 14.04
CA LYS A 16 -25.00 26.08 13.11
C LYS A 16 -24.16 27.33 13.28
N PHE A 17 -23.90 27.76 14.52
CA PHE A 17 -23.09 28.94 14.79
C PHE A 17 -21.61 28.69 14.48
N LEU A 18 -21.03 27.57 14.94
CA LEU A 18 -19.62 27.30 14.73
C LEU A 18 -19.26 26.81 13.33
N SER A 19 -20.23 26.51 12.46
CA SER A 19 -19.98 26.33 11.01
C SER A 19 -19.79 27.65 10.26
N HIS A 20 -20.08 28.80 10.88
CA HIS A 20 -19.76 30.10 10.30
C HIS A 20 -18.31 30.48 10.66
N ILE A 21 -17.49 30.72 9.63
CA ILE A 21 -16.05 30.96 9.75
C ILE A 21 -15.75 32.15 10.69
N ASP A 22 -16.46 33.28 10.55
CA ASP A 22 -16.22 34.46 11.39
C ASP A 22 -16.54 34.18 12.87
N THR A 23 -17.65 33.49 13.15
CA THR A 23 -18.00 33.06 14.50
C THR A 23 -16.94 32.11 15.09
N ALA A 24 -16.44 31.16 14.28
CA ALA A 24 -15.41 30.23 14.71
C ALA A 24 -14.06 30.94 14.95
N ARG A 25 -13.71 31.91 14.10
CA ARG A 25 -12.52 32.76 14.27
C ARG A 25 -12.58 33.51 15.58
N ASP A 26 -13.68 34.23 15.84
CA ASP A 26 -13.89 34.97 17.09
C ASP A 26 -13.81 34.01 18.30
N PHE A 27 -14.46 32.85 18.19
CA PHE A 27 -14.44 31.83 19.23
C PHE A 27 -13.01 31.36 19.56
N LEU A 28 -12.21 31.02 18.55
CA LEU A 28 -10.83 30.57 18.75
C LEU A 28 -9.93 31.72 19.25
N GLU A 29 -10.12 32.94 18.75
CA GLU A 29 -9.36 34.11 19.19
C GLU A 29 -9.56 34.42 20.68
N ILE A 30 -10.80 34.29 21.16
CA ILE A 30 -11.19 34.57 22.55
C ILE A 30 -10.76 33.42 23.49
N HIS A 31 -10.94 32.17 23.07
CA HIS A 31 -10.88 31.03 23.98
C HIS A 31 -9.61 30.18 23.91
N LEU A 32 -8.80 30.27 22.84
CA LEU A 32 -7.53 29.56 22.81
C LEU A 32 -6.51 30.22 23.76
N PRO A 33 -5.78 29.43 24.56
CA PRO A 33 -4.62 29.92 25.30
C PRO A 33 -3.63 30.64 24.38
N ALA A 34 -3.02 31.73 24.85
CA ALA A 34 -2.15 32.57 24.03
C ALA A 34 -1.01 31.80 23.35
N THR A 35 -0.46 30.78 24.01
CA THR A 35 0.61 29.92 23.46
C THR A 35 0.13 29.05 22.30
N LEU A 36 -1.09 28.50 22.37
CA LEU A 36 -1.68 27.73 21.28
C LEU A 36 -2.16 28.65 20.15
N ARG A 37 -2.73 29.81 20.48
CA ARG A 37 -3.15 30.79 19.47
C ARG A 37 -1.96 31.33 18.66
N ALA A 38 -0.78 31.47 19.27
CA ALA A 38 0.40 31.99 18.59
C ALA A 38 0.89 31.13 17.40
N VAL A 39 0.53 29.85 17.36
CA VAL A 39 0.87 28.95 16.25
C VAL A 39 -0.21 28.88 15.17
N CYS A 40 -1.36 29.55 15.37
CA CYS A 40 -2.53 29.47 14.50
C CYS A 40 -2.65 30.70 13.59
N ASP A 41 -2.65 30.53 12.26
CA ASP A 41 -3.08 31.56 11.32
C ASP A 41 -4.61 31.51 11.15
N LEU A 42 -5.31 32.30 11.98
CA LEU A 42 -6.77 32.30 12.03
C LEU A 42 -7.45 32.89 10.77
N ASP A 43 -6.69 33.56 9.88
CA ASP A 43 -7.23 34.04 8.61
C ASP A 43 -7.35 32.92 7.57
N THR A 44 -6.68 31.78 7.80
CA THR A 44 -6.68 30.61 6.91
C THR A 44 -7.70 29.54 7.32
N LEU A 45 -8.60 29.85 8.25
CA LEU A 45 -9.55 28.92 8.84
C LEU A 45 -10.49 28.28 7.78
N GLN A 46 -10.47 26.96 7.69
CA GLN A 46 -11.29 26.18 6.76
C GLN A 46 -12.06 25.09 7.49
N LEU A 47 -13.39 25.05 7.29
CA LEU A 47 -14.25 24.04 7.89
C LEU A 47 -14.10 22.73 7.12
N GLU A 48 -13.68 21.68 7.82
CA GLU A 48 -13.50 20.35 7.23
C GLU A 48 -14.80 19.54 7.28
N SER A 49 -15.06 18.73 6.25
CA SER A 49 -16.25 17.90 6.20
C SER A 49 -16.16 16.76 7.22
N GLY A 50 -17.10 16.69 8.17
CA GLY A 50 -17.18 15.68 9.23
C GLY A 50 -17.46 14.23 8.77
N SER A 51 -17.30 13.90 7.49
CA SER A 51 -17.37 12.54 6.94
C SER A 51 -16.14 11.69 7.27
N PHE A 52 -15.16 12.30 7.92
CA PHE A 52 -13.83 11.81 8.23
C PHE A 52 -13.79 10.52 9.09
N ILE A 53 -14.86 10.15 9.77
CA ILE A 53 -14.76 9.16 10.84
C ILE A 53 -15.25 7.79 10.36
N GLU A 54 -14.44 6.75 10.58
CA GLU A 54 -14.68 5.35 10.19
C GLU A 54 -16.16 4.93 10.32
N ASP A 55 -16.65 4.06 9.44
CA ASP A 55 -18.05 3.60 9.40
C ASP A 55 -18.60 3.07 10.75
N ASN A 56 -17.72 2.61 11.64
CA ASN A 56 -18.05 2.13 12.99
C ASN A 56 -18.14 3.24 14.04
N LEU A 57 -17.49 4.38 13.78
CA LEU A 57 -17.44 5.55 14.63
C LEU A 57 -18.46 6.62 14.16
N ARG A 58 -18.91 6.62 12.89
CA ARG A 58 -19.94 7.52 12.32
C ARG A 58 -21.21 7.74 13.16
N VAL A 59 -21.54 6.83 14.06
CA VAL A 59 -22.79 6.91 14.86
C VAL A 59 -22.66 7.90 16.04
N HIS A 60 -21.46 8.40 16.35
CA HIS A 60 -21.20 9.19 17.56
C HIS A 60 -20.61 10.59 17.37
N TYR A 61 -20.33 11.04 16.14
CA TYR A 61 -19.52 12.25 15.95
C TYR A 61 -20.31 13.37 15.29
N SER A 62 -20.22 14.52 15.92
CA SER A 62 -21.01 15.70 15.67
C SER A 62 -20.12 16.94 15.79
N ASP A 63 -18.85 16.83 15.42
CA ASP A 63 -17.86 17.72 16.00
C ASP A 63 -17.29 18.60 14.90
N ILE A 64 -17.13 19.88 15.25
CA ILE A 64 -16.65 20.90 14.32
C ILE A 64 -15.14 20.73 14.22
N LEU A 65 -14.66 20.43 13.00
CA LEU A 65 -13.24 20.34 12.70
C LEU A 65 -12.88 21.52 11.80
N TYR A 66 -11.92 22.32 12.25
CA TYR A 66 -11.30 23.36 11.44
C TYR A 66 -9.86 23.00 11.14
N SER A 67 -9.44 23.21 9.90
CA SER A 67 -8.04 23.28 9.51
C SER A 67 -7.59 24.74 9.38
N LEU A 68 -6.33 24.98 9.65
CA LEU A 68 -5.67 26.27 9.51
C LEU A 68 -4.18 26.04 9.28
N LYS A 69 -3.51 27.01 8.67
CA LYS A 69 -2.05 27.00 8.55
C LYS A 69 -1.39 27.41 9.86
N THR A 70 -0.17 26.93 10.05
CA THR A 70 0.71 27.47 11.08
C THR A 70 1.19 28.87 10.74
N THR A 71 1.40 29.72 11.75
CA THR A 71 2.02 31.05 11.57
C THR A 71 3.47 30.98 11.05
N GLN A 72 4.13 29.82 11.19
CA GLN A 72 5.47 29.55 10.69
C GLN A 72 5.46 28.28 9.82
N GLY A 73 5.76 28.42 8.53
CA GLY A 73 5.87 27.30 7.58
C GLY A 73 4.53 26.86 6.97
N GLU A 74 4.57 25.79 6.16
CA GLU A 74 3.41 25.24 5.43
C GLU A 74 2.72 24.08 6.17
N SER A 75 2.90 23.97 7.49
CA SER A 75 2.23 22.95 8.30
C SER A 75 0.80 23.33 8.67
N TYR A 76 0.03 22.33 9.09
CA TYR A 76 -1.37 22.49 9.46
C TYR A 76 -1.55 22.39 10.99
N VAL A 77 -2.51 23.16 11.48
CA VAL A 77 -3.12 23.00 12.80
C VAL A 77 -4.59 22.62 12.57
N TYR A 78 -5.09 21.67 13.34
CA TYR A 78 -6.50 21.35 13.42
C TYR A 78 -7.08 21.79 14.75
N CYS A 79 -8.28 22.36 14.75
CA CYS A 79 -9.07 22.60 15.95
C CYS A 79 -10.27 21.67 15.95
N VAL A 80 -10.30 20.73 16.89
CA VAL A 80 -11.43 19.82 17.13
C VAL A 80 -12.29 20.43 18.23
N ILE A 81 -13.51 20.84 17.91
CA ILE A 81 -14.40 21.49 18.88
C ILE A 81 -15.58 20.57 19.19
N GLU A 82 -15.60 20.09 20.42
CA GLU A 82 -16.61 19.18 20.96
C GLU A 82 -17.65 19.95 21.78
N HIS A 83 -18.93 19.61 21.60
CA HIS A 83 -20.03 20.19 22.38
C HIS A 83 -20.58 19.19 23.40
N GLN A 84 -20.73 19.63 24.65
CA GLN A 84 -21.34 18.83 25.71
C GLN A 84 -22.32 19.63 26.56
N SER A 85 -23.57 19.16 26.62
CA SER A 85 -24.59 19.67 27.54
C SER A 85 -24.66 18.90 28.86
N SER A 86 -23.99 17.76 28.97
CA SER A 86 -23.91 16.89 30.15
C SER A 86 -22.46 16.56 30.44
N PRO A 87 -22.02 16.51 31.71
CA PRO A 87 -20.63 16.20 32.00
C PRO A 87 -20.34 14.71 31.75
N ASP A 88 -19.25 14.43 31.06
CA ASP A 88 -18.73 13.08 30.81
C ASP A 88 -17.35 12.93 31.45
N LYS A 89 -17.18 11.89 32.29
CA LYS A 89 -15.93 11.61 33.01
C LYS A 89 -14.77 11.26 32.07
N MET A 90 -15.05 10.69 30.90
CA MET A 90 -14.03 10.25 29.93
C MET A 90 -13.89 11.19 28.73
N MET A 91 -14.32 12.45 28.88
CA MET A 91 -14.30 13.43 27.79
C MET A 91 -12.88 13.76 27.30
N ALA A 92 -11.91 13.86 28.21
CA ALA A 92 -10.52 14.11 27.82
C ALA A 92 -9.95 12.99 26.92
N PHE A 93 -10.18 11.72 27.27
CA PHE A 93 -9.82 10.57 26.42
C PHE A 93 -10.57 10.57 25.09
N ARG A 94 -11.85 10.96 25.08
CA ARG A 94 -12.64 11.09 23.86
C ARG A 94 -12.03 12.13 22.89
N LEU A 95 -11.69 13.31 23.40
CA LEU A 95 -11.02 14.35 22.61
C LEU A 95 -9.65 13.91 22.08
N MET A 96 -8.89 13.10 22.83
CA MET A 96 -7.65 12.51 22.32
C MET A 96 -7.89 11.56 21.16
N ARG A 97 -8.93 10.71 21.24
CA ARG A 97 -9.30 9.85 20.09
C ARG A 97 -9.63 10.69 18.87
N TYR A 98 -10.36 11.79 19.03
CA TYR A 98 -10.72 12.67 17.92
C TYR A 98 -9.47 13.32 17.31
N SER A 99 -8.53 13.71 18.17
CA SER A 99 -7.26 14.31 17.76
C SER A 99 -6.40 13.32 16.97
N ILE A 100 -6.28 12.07 17.44
CA ILE A 100 -5.56 11.00 16.74
C ILE A 100 -6.24 10.66 15.41
N SER A 101 -7.58 10.66 15.38
CA SER A 101 -8.30 10.51 14.11
C SER A 101 -7.91 11.67 13.17
N ALA A 102 -8.04 12.94 13.57
CA ALA A 102 -7.69 14.07 12.70
C ALA A 102 -6.23 13.99 12.17
N MET A 103 -5.31 13.50 13.00
CA MET A 103 -3.92 13.20 12.60
C MET A 103 -3.85 12.11 11.50
N GLN A 104 -4.56 10.99 11.68
CA GLN A 104 -4.64 9.92 10.69
C GLN A 104 -5.24 10.41 9.37
N TRP A 105 -6.30 11.21 9.44
CA TRP A 105 -6.91 11.82 8.26
C TRP A 105 -5.92 12.58 7.40
N HIS A 106 -5.08 13.37 8.06
CA HIS A 106 -4.14 14.26 7.42
C HIS A 106 -3.13 13.43 6.60
N LEU A 107 -2.67 12.31 7.15
CA LEU A 107 -1.82 11.38 6.42
C LEU A 107 -2.53 10.75 5.21
N GLU A 108 -3.82 10.41 5.35
CA GLU A 108 -4.63 9.86 4.25
C GLU A 108 -4.86 10.84 3.09
N GLN A 109 -4.71 12.15 3.32
CA GLN A 109 -4.70 13.17 2.25
C GLN A 109 -3.36 13.26 1.50
N GLY A 110 -2.37 12.44 1.86
CA GLY A 110 -1.06 12.39 1.21
C GLY A 110 0.00 13.29 1.87
N HIS A 111 -0.28 13.83 3.06
CA HIS A 111 0.72 14.57 3.82
C HIS A 111 1.72 13.62 4.51
N GLU A 112 3.00 14.00 4.55
CA GLU A 112 4.07 13.14 5.08
C GLU A 112 4.32 13.28 6.60
N LYS A 113 3.79 14.34 7.23
CA LYS A 113 4.00 14.66 8.64
C LYS A 113 2.68 14.88 9.36
N LEU A 114 2.65 14.60 10.66
CA LEU A 114 1.47 14.86 11.48
C LEU A 114 1.21 16.36 11.66
N PRO A 115 -0.06 16.78 11.70
CA PRO A 115 -0.44 18.14 12.07
C PRO A 115 -0.50 18.29 13.59
N LEU A 116 -0.47 19.53 14.08
CA LEU A 116 -0.87 19.81 15.45
C LEU A 116 -2.39 19.74 15.55
N VAL A 117 -2.93 19.14 16.62
CA VAL A 117 -4.38 19.11 16.85
C VAL A 117 -4.69 19.68 18.23
N ILE A 118 -5.57 20.68 18.26
CA ILE A 118 -6.02 21.39 19.46
C ILE A 118 -7.45 20.96 19.76
N PRO A 119 -7.67 20.08 20.76
CA PRO A 119 -9.00 19.76 21.22
C PRO A 119 -9.58 20.88 22.09
N VAL A 120 -10.83 21.25 21.84
CA VAL A 120 -11.57 22.28 22.59
C VAL A 120 -12.90 21.71 23.04
N LEU A 121 -13.16 21.76 24.35
CA LEU A 121 -14.45 21.35 24.92
C LEU A 121 -15.35 22.57 25.17
N PHE A 122 -16.44 22.68 24.41
CA PHE A 122 -17.53 23.60 24.68
C PHE A 122 -18.54 22.94 25.63
N TYR A 123 -18.48 23.28 26.91
CA TYR A 123 -19.39 22.76 27.92
C TYR A 123 -20.39 23.80 28.42
N HIS A 124 -21.69 23.46 28.43
CA HIS A 124 -22.73 24.36 28.92
C HIS A 124 -23.78 23.67 29.83
N GLY A 125 -23.38 22.60 30.53
CA GLY A 125 -24.29 21.82 31.35
C GLY A 125 -24.78 22.48 32.64
N LYS A 126 -25.63 21.75 33.36
CA LYS A 126 -26.21 22.17 34.65
C LYS A 126 -25.22 22.07 35.81
N VAL A 127 -24.27 21.13 35.76
CA VAL A 127 -23.23 20.97 36.78
C VAL A 127 -22.17 22.03 36.52
N ARG A 128 -21.91 22.90 37.50
CA ARG A 128 -20.99 24.04 37.32
C ARG A 128 -20.10 24.18 38.57
N PRO A 129 -18.76 24.32 38.41
CA PRO A 129 -18.00 24.25 37.15
C PRO A 129 -18.02 22.83 36.52
N TYR A 130 -17.45 22.68 35.32
CA TYR A 130 -17.26 21.35 34.71
C TYR A 130 -16.49 20.44 35.69
N PRO A 131 -17.00 19.24 36.03
CA PRO A 131 -16.52 18.51 37.21
C PRO A 131 -15.35 17.55 36.94
N TRP A 132 -14.91 17.39 35.69
CA TRP A 132 -13.91 16.39 35.31
C TRP A 132 -12.64 17.04 34.74
N SER A 133 -11.52 16.33 34.81
CA SER A 133 -10.25 16.81 34.26
C SER A 133 -10.31 16.88 32.74
N THR A 134 -9.63 17.88 32.18
CA THR A 134 -9.36 18.00 30.73
C THR A 134 -8.00 17.44 30.35
N ASN A 135 -7.19 16.99 31.32
CA ASN A 135 -5.97 16.23 31.07
C ASN A 135 -6.33 14.74 30.91
N TRP A 136 -6.05 14.17 29.75
CA TRP A 136 -6.41 12.78 29.45
C TRP A 136 -5.62 11.76 30.27
N PHE A 137 -4.45 12.12 30.82
CA PHE A 137 -3.71 11.27 31.75
C PHE A 137 -4.48 11.00 33.05
N ASP A 138 -5.36 11.91 33.46
CA ASP A 138 -6.22 11.72 34.64
C ASP A 138 -7.36 10.72 34.40
N CYS A 139 -7.50 10.21 33.17
CA CYS A 139 -8.40 9.09 32.88
C CYS A 139 -7.81 7.73 33.31
N PHE A 140 -6.51 7.65 33.64
CA PHE A 140 -5.85 6.43 34.10
C PHE A 140 -5.82 6.35 35.63
N ASP A 141 -5.92 5.14 36.18
CA ASP A 141 -5.74 4.91 37.62
C ASP A 141 -4.31 5.29 38.07
N ALA A 142 -3.31 5.12 37.20
CA ALA A 142 -1.91 5.47 37.42
C ALA A 142 -1.45 6.59 36.46
N SER A 143 -1.97 7.81 36.65
CA SER A 143 -1.74 8.97 35.77
C SER A 143 -0.25 9.25 35.46
N ALA A 144 0.63 9.25 36.48
CA ALA A 144 2.06 9.50 36.28
C ALA A 144 2.75 8.43 35.41
N LEU A 145 2.37 7.15 35.56
CA LEU A 145 2.91 6.07 34.72
C LEU A 145 2.37 6.17 33.29
N ALA A 146 1.12 6.59 33.11
CA ALA A 146 0.57 6.85 31.78
C ALA A 146 1.32 7.98 31.08
N GLU A 147 1.61 9.08 31.79
CA GLU A 147 2.40 10.18 31.25
C GLU A 147 3.79 9.72 30.80
N GLU A 148 4.47 8.90 31.59
CA GLU A 148 5.76 8.29 31.22
C GLU A 148 5.64 7.41 29.97
N ILE A 149 4.64 6.52 29.91
CA ILE A 149 4.44 5.58 28.79
C ILE A 149 4.15 6.31 27.48
N TYR A 150 3.30 7.35 27.50
CA TYR A 150 2.79 7.97 26.28
C TYR A 150 3.53 9.24 25.87
N SER A 151 4.42 9.78 26.72
CA SER A 151 5.27 10.93 26.38
C SER A 151 6.72 10.55 26.08
N SER A 152 7.10 9.28 26.30
CA SER A 152 8.44 8.77 26.02
C SER A 152 8.51 8.04 24.68
N ALA A 153 9.72 7.84 24.17
CA ALA A 153 9.95 6.92 23.06
C ALA A 153 9.47 5.51 23.45
N PHE A 154 8.84 4.81 22.51
CA PHE A 154 8.41 3.44 22.73
C PHE A 154 9.61 2.49 22.85
N PRO A 155 9.50 1.39 23.62
CA PRO A 155 10.57 0.40 23.68
C PRO A 155 10.74 -0.30 22.31
N LEU A 156 11.94 -0.23 21.75
CA LEU A 156 12.32 -0.93 20.52
C LEU A 156 13.14 -2.18 20.86
N VAL A 157 12.66 -3.34 20.42
CA VAL A 157 13.43 -4.59 20.44
C VAL A 157 14.02 -4.80 19.05
N ASP A 158 15.25 -4.32 18.86
CA ASP A 158 15.99 -4.47 17.60
C ASP A 158 16.92 -5.70 17.69
N VAL A 159 16.40 -6.86 17.31
CA VAL A 159 17.16 -8.12 17.32
C VAL A 159 18.37 -8.09 16.37
N THR A 160 18.44 -7.15 15.42
CA THR A 160 19.52 -7.10 14.43
C THR A 160 20.85 -6.70 15.05
N VAL A 161 20.82 -5.97 16.17
CA VAL A 161 22.02 -5.49 16.88
C VAL A 161 22.37 -6.31 18.12
N ILE A 162 21.48 -7.20 18.58
CA ILE A 162 21.72 -8.04 19.76
C ILE A 162 22.62 -9.22 19.35
N PRO A 163 23.76 -9.46 20.02
CA PRO A 163 24.63 -10.62 19.76
C PRO A 163 23.89 -11.97 19.86
N ASP A 164 24.27 -12.94 19.03
CA ASP A 164 23.59 -14.25 18.99
C ASP A 164 23.69 -14.99 20.34
N ASP A 165 24.86 -14.92 21.00
CA ASP A 165 25.09 -15.51 22.32
C ASP A 165 24.24 -14.87 23.42
N GLU A 166 23.97 -13.57 23.32
CA GLU A 166 23.02 -12.88 24.19
C GLU A 166 21.59 -13.37 23.93
N ILE A 167 21.16 -13.42 22.66
CA ILE A 167 19.82 -13.90 22.27
C ILE A 167 19.58 -15.33 22.78
N LEU A 168 20.58 -16.22 22.72
CA LEU A 168 20.46 -17.59 23.21
C LEU A 168 20.11 -17.66 24.71
N THR A 169 20.35 -16.59 25.49
CA THR A 169 19.94 -16.50 26.90
C THR A 169 18.49 -16.07 27.11
N HIS A 170 17.79 -15.60 26.06
CA HIS A 170 16.43 -15.04 26.14
C HIS A 170 15.31 -16.10 26.33
N LYS A 171 15.67 -17.32 26.71
CA LYS A 171 14.75 -18.41 27.09
C LYS A 171 13.75 -18.72 25.97
N ARG A 172 12.46 -18.44 26.19
CA ARG A 172 11.34 -18.82 25.29
C ARG A 172 11.23 -17.95 24.04
N VAL A 173 11.80 -16.75 24.03
CA VAL A 173 11.72 -15.85 22.86
C VAL A 173 12.94 -15.99 21.94
N ALA A 174 14.03 -16.57 22.44
CA ALA A 174 15.31 -16.73 21.74
C ALA A 174 15.16 -17.37 20.35
N LEU A 175 14.31 -18.39 20.21
CA LEU A 175 14.07 -19.02 18.91
C LEU A 175 13.45 -18.07 17.88
N LEU A 176 12.47 -17.26 18.29
CA LEU A 176 11.88 -16.27 17.40
C LEU A 176 12.92 -15.22 17.00
N GLU A 177 13.73 -14.77 17.95
CA GLU A 177 14.72 -13.71 17.73
C GLU A 177 15.87 -14.16 16.84
N ILE A 178 16.49 -15.33 17.10
CA ILE A 178 17.55 -15.90 16.24
C ILE A 178 17.04 -16.09 14.82
N VAL A 179 15.86 -16.71 14.67
CA VAL A 179 15.32 -16.97 13.33
C VAL A 179 15.02 -15.65 12.62
N GLN A 180 14.29 -14.72 13.25
CA GLN A 180 13.92 -13.44 12.61
C GLN A 180 15.14 -12.57 12.28
N LYS A 181 16.19 -12.60 13.10
CA LYS A 181 17.43 -11.87 12.85
C LYS A 181 18.10 -12.33 11.56
N HIS A 182 18.15 -13.64 11.33
CA HIS A 182 18.98 -14.23 10.28
C HIS A 182 18.21 -14.66 9.03
N ILE A 183 16.88 -14.80 9.09
CA ILE A 183 16.01 -15.35 8.01
C ILE A 183 16.25 -14.69 6.63
N ARG A 184 16.70 -13.43 6.59
CA ARG A 184 16.98 -12.67 5.35
C ARG A 184 18.47 -12.45 5.05
N GLN A 185 19.36 -12.80 5.98
CA GLN A 185 20.76 -12.40 5.93
C GLN A 185 21.71 -13.58 5.74
N ARG A 186 21.31 -14.78 6.17
CA ARG A 186 22.13 -15.98 6.14
C ARG A 186 21.40 -17.11 5.44
N ASP A 187 22.17 -18.07 4.95
CA ASP A 187 21.63 -19.38 4.60
C ASP A 187 21.13 -20.06 5.89
N MET A 188 19.90 -20.54 5.89
CA MET A 188 19.30 -21.16 7.08
C MET A 188 20.04 -22.43 7.54
N ALA A 189 20.77 -23.08 6.64
CA ALA A 189 21.64 -24.21 7.00
C ALA A 189 22.79 -23.78 7.94
N GLU A 190 23.22 -22.51 7.91
CA GLU A 190 24.27 -22.02 8.80
C GLU A 190 23.80 -21.87 10.26
N LEU A 191 22.48 -21.72 10.48
CA LEU A 191 21.89 -21.59 11.82
C LEU A 191 21.63 -22.95 12.50
N GLN A 192 22.09 -24.04 11.90
CA GLN A 192 21.80 -25.39 12.36
C GLN A 192 22.17 -25.57 13.84
N GLN A 193 23.34 -25.07 14.26
CA GLN A 193 23.82 -25.25 15.63
C GLN A 193 22.93 -24.53 16.66
N GLU A 194 22.56 -23.29 16.37
CA GLU A 194 21.68 -22.48 17.21
C GLU A 194 20.28 -23.10 17.27
N LEU A 195 19.74 -23.57 16.15
CA LEU A 195 18.45 -24.25 16.09
C LEU A 195 18.47 -25.56 16.90
N THR A 196 19.54 -26.36 16.79
CA THR A 196 19.73 -27.56 17.62
C THR A 196 19.73 -27.23 19.11
N MET A 197 20.48 -26.21 19.51
CA MET A 197 20.53 -25.80 20.92
C MET A 197 19.16 -25.32 21.41
N LEU A 198 18.46 -24.52 20.60
CA LEU A 198 17.18 -23.94 20.98
C LEU A 198 16.08 -24.99 21.04
N PHE A 199 16.00 -25.90 20.07
CA PHE A 199 14.99 -26.96 20.06
C PHE A 199 15.19 -28.01 21.14
N ALA A 200 16.41 -28.16 21.66
CA ALA A 200 16.71 -29.04 22.78
C ALA A 200 16.16 -28.53 24.13
N TYR A 201 15.81 -27.24 24.24
CA TYR A 201 15.17 -26.73 25.44
C TYR A 201 13.67 -27.09 25.47
N ASP A 202 13.19 -27.57 26.63
CA ASP A 202 11.77 -27.85 26.91
C ASP A 202 10.89 -26.59 27.06
N TYR A 203 11.30 -25.50 26.42
CA TYR A 203 10.62 -24.21 26.43
C TYR A 203 9.46 -24.13 25.45
N TYR A 204 9.53 -24.91 24.37
CA TYR A 204 8.65 -24.74 23.22
C TYR A 204 7.59 -25.84 23.15
N THR A 205 6.37 -25.44 22.84
CA THR A 205 5.30 -26.39 22.54
C THR A 205 5.48 -26.95 21.13
N TYR A 206 4.88 -28.11 20.87
CA TYR A 206 4.88 -28.73 19.55
C TYR A 206 4.35 -27.78 18.46
N GLU A 207 3.28 -27.05 18.75
CA GLU A 207 2.69 -26.08 17.80
C GLU A 207 3.61 -24.90 17.52
N LEU A 208 4.32 -24.36 18.53
CA LEU A 208 5.28 -23.27 18.31
C LEU A 208 6.44 -23.72 17.43
N LEU A 209 7.00 -24.91 17.68
CA LEU A 209 8.09 -25.45 16.86
C LEU A 209 7.63 -25.78 15.45
N LYS A 210 6.44 -26.38 15.29
CA LYS A 210 5.82 -26.61 13.99
C LYS A 210 5.61 -25.30 13.22
N SER A 211 5.09 -24.26 13.85
CA SER A 211 4.94 -22.94 13.23
C SER A 211 6.29 -22.34 12.83
N MET A 212 7.32 -22.48 13.68
CA MET A 212 8.66 -21.99 13.38
C MET A 212 9.29 -22.73 12.18
N LEU A 213 9.18 -24.05 12.14
CA LEU A 213 9.66 -24.86 11.02
C LEU A 213 8.95 -24.52 9.70
N ASN A 214 7.63 -24.35 9.75
CA ASN A 214 6.86 -23.88 8.59
C ASN A 214 7.34 -22.51 8.10
N TYR A 215 7.61 -21.60 9.03
CA TYR A 215 8.09 -20.26 8.73
C TYR A 215 9.49 -20.32 8.08
N ILE A 216 10.45 -21.01 8.70
CA ILE A 216 11.82 -21.15 8.18
C ILE A 216 11.80 -21.73 6.76
N LEU A 217 11.02 -22.78 6.51
CA LEU A 217 10.98 -23.42 5.18
C LEU A 217 10.22 -22.60 4.12
N LEU A 218 9.36 -21.67 4.53
CA LEU A 218 8.57 -20.85 3.61
C LEU A 218 9.30 -19.59 3.16
N VAL A 219 10.07 -18.96 4.06
CA VAL A 219 10.73 -17.66 3.80
C VAL A 219 12.24 -17.67 3.99
N GLY A 220 12.80 -18.72 4.61
CA GLY A 220 14.24 -18.86 4.76
C GLY A 220 14.89 -19.24 3.44
N ASP A 221 16.00 -18.58 3.14
CA ASP A 221 16.83 -18.91 1.99
C ASP A 221 17.85 -19.97 2.36
N THR A 222 18.08 -20.92 1.46
CA THR A 222 19.12 -21.93 1.62
C THR A 222 19.52 -22.50 0.27
N ALA A 223 20.82 -22.71 0.08
CA ALA A 223 21.37 -23.28 -1.15
C ALA A 223 21.00 -24.77 -1.33
N ASP A 224 20.71 -25.49 -0.24
CA ASP A 224 20.30 -26.91 -0.26
C ASP A 224 19.05 -27.15 0.60
N PRO A 225 17.84 -26.80 0.10
CA PRO A 225 16.60 -26.98 0.86
C PRO A 225 16.30 -28.43 1.22
N GLU A 226 16.61 -29.38 0.34
CA GLU A 226 16.34 -30.80 0.58
C GLU A 226 17.29 -31.37 1.63
N GLY A 227 18.58 -31.03 1.56
CA GLY A 227 19.56 -31.39 2.58
C GLY A 227 19.23 -30.80 3.94
N PHE A 228 18.83 -29.52 3.98
CA PHE A 228 18.43 -28.86 5.22
C PHE A 228 17.21 -29.53 5.87
N ILE A 229 16.16 -29.83 5.09
CA ILE A 229 14.97 -30.55 5.58
C ILE A 229 15.34 -31.93 6.13
N ARG A 230 16.19 -32.68 5.41
CA ARG A 230 16.63 -34.01 5.85
C ARG A 230 17.39 -33.92 7.18
N GLN A 231 18.31 -32.96 7.31
CA GLN A 231 19.06 -32.75 8.56
C GLN A 231 18.14 -32.38 9.72
N LEU A 232 17.15 -31.51 9.52
CA LEU A 232 16.16 -31.18 10.54
C LEU A 232 15.33 -32.41 10.94
N ALA A 233 14.94 -33.26 9.99
CA ALA A 233 14.18 -34.47 10.27
C ALA A 233 15.01 -35.49 11.09
N GLU A 234 16.29 -35.65 10.76
CA GLU A 234 17.22 -36.50 11.50
C GLU A 234 17.45 -36.02 12.94
N GLN A 235 17.63 -34.70 13.12
CA GLN A 235 17.86 -34.10 14.43
C GLN A 235 16.60 -34.04 15.29
N PHE A 236 15.43 -33.89 14.67
CA PHE A 236 14.17 -33.78 15.38
C PHE A 236 13.13 -34.79 14.87
N PRO A 237 13.30 -36.10 15.14
CA PRO A 237 12.43 -37.16 14.61
C PRO A 237 10.95 -36.97 14.96
N LYS A 238 10.66 -36.33 16.09
CA LYS A 238 9.29 -35.99 16.52
C LYS A 238 8.55 -35.10 15.50
N TYR A 239 9.27 -34.35 14.66
CA TYR A 239 8.70 -33.45 13.65
C TYR A 239 8.90 -33.96 12.22
N GLU A 240 9.39 -35.19 12.03
CA GLU A 240 9.66 -35.76 10.70
C GLU A 240 8.41 -35.72 9.80
N GLU A 241 7.26 -36.19 10.28
CA GLU A 241 6.00 -36.19 9.50
C GLU A 241 5.60 -34.76 9.08
N VAL A 242 5.77 -33.80 9.98
CA VAL A 242 5.47 -32.38 9.72
C VAL A 242 6.43 -31.84 8.67
N LEU A 243 7.73 -32.08 8.81
CA LEU A 243 8.76 -31.63 7.88
C LEU A 243 8.55 -32.23 6.48
N MET A 244 8.24 -33.53 6.39
CA MET A 244 7.92 -34.20 5.13
C MET A 244 6.67 -33.62 4.47
N THR A 245 5.62 -33.34 5.25
CA THR A 245 4.41 -32.70 4.73
C THR A 245 4.69 -31.31 4.18
N ILE A 246 5.54 -30.52 4.85
CA ILE A 246 5.94 -29.18 4.40
C ILE A 246 6.76 -29.27 3.11
N ALA A 247 7.74 -30.18 3.07
CA ALA A 247 8.59 -30.42 1.90
C ALA A 247 7.76 -30.78 0.66
N GLN A 248 6.83 -31.73 0.81
CA GLN A 248 5.91 -32.13 -0.26
C GLN A 248 5.06 -30.96 -0.76
N LYS A 249 4.55 -30.14 0.15
CA LYS A 249 3.75 -28.96 -0.20
C LYS A 249 4.57 -27.93 -0.97
N LEU A 250 5.82 -27.69 -0.58
CA LEU A 250 6.73 -26.78 -1.27
C LEU A 250 7.11 -27.30 -2.66
N GLN A 251 7.44 -28.59 -2.80
CA GLN A 251 7.70 -29.22 -4.09
C GLN A 251 6.48 -29.14 -5.02
N TYR A 252 5.28 -29.43 -4.50
CA TYR A 252 4.04 -29.31 -5.27
C TYR A 252 3.81 -27.87 -5.74
N LYS A 253 4.02 -26.87 -4.86
CA LYS A 253 3.86 -25.46 -5.19
C LYS A 253 4.87 -25.02 -6.26
N GLY A 254 6.15 -25.38 -6.10
CA GLY A 254 7.20 -25.08 -7.08
C GLY A 254 6.92 -25.72 -8.44
N HIS A 255 6.40 -26.95 -8.46
CA HIS A 255 5.97 -27.61 -9.70
C HIS A 255 4.83 -26.86 -10.39
N GLN A 256 3.81 -26.41 -9.64
CA GLN A 256 2.70 -25.62 -10.19
C GLN A 256 3.16 -24.25 -10.72
N GLU A 257 4.04 -23.56 -9.99
CA GLU A 257 4.62 -22.29 -10.43
C GLU A 257 5.45 -22.47 -11.70
N GLY A 258 6.29 -23.50 -11.76
CA GLY A 258 7.07 -23.84 -12.96
C GLY A 258 6.21 -24.21 -14.17
N LEU A 259 5.11 -24.94 -13.98
CA LEU A 259 4.13 -25.22 -15.04
C LEU A 259 3.47 -23.93 -15.55
N LYS A 260 3.07 -23.04 -14.65
CA LYS A 260 2.44 -21.77 -15.00
C LYS A 260 3.41 -20.87 -15.77
N GLU A 261 4.65 -20.75 -15.31
CA GLU A 261 5.69 -19.97 -15.98
C GLU A 261 6.01 -20.58 -17.35
N GLY A 262 6.11 -21.90 -17.46
CA GLY A 262 6.31 -22.60 -18.73
C GLY A 262 5.16 -22.37 -19.72
N LEU A 263 3.91 -22.41 -19.26
CA LEU A 263 2.74 -22.09 -20.08
C LEU A 263 2.74 -20.64 -20.55
N GLN A 264 3.09 -19.71 -19.67
CA GLN A 264 3.19 -18.29 -20.01
C GLN A 264 4.28 -18.05 -21.08
N LYS A 265 5.49 -18.59 -20.89
CA LYS A 265 6.56 -18.51 -21.90
C LYS A 265 6.15 -19.12 -23.24
N CYS A 266 5.42 -20.23 -23.23
CA CYS A 266 4.87 -20.82 -24.46
C CYS A 266 3.82 -19.92 -25.14
N GLN A 267 3.00 -19.21 -24.37
CA GLN A 267 2.03 -18.25 -24.91
C GLN A 267 2.74 -17.04 -25.52
N GLU A 268 3.69 -16.45 -24.80
CA GLU A 268 4.51 -15.33 -25.26
C GLU A 268 5.25 -15.70 -26.56
N ALA A 269 5.96 -16.83 -26.57
CA ALA A 269 6.66 -17.30 -27.78
C ALA A 269 5.72 -17.58 -28.96
N ARG A 270 4.50 -18.04 -28.70
CA ARG A 270 3.48 -18.26 -29.74
C ARG A 270 2.97 -16.94 -30.31
N GLU A 271 2.72 -15.95 -29.45
CA GLU A 271 2.29 -14.61 -29.87
C GLU A 271 3.37 -13.90 -30.67
N GLU A 272 4.62 -13.95 -30.23
CA GLU A 272 5.78 -13.45 -30.96
C GLU A 272 5.90 -14.12 -32.34
N GLY A 273 5.86 -15.46 -32.40
CA GLY A 273 5.93 -16.19 -33.67
C GLY A 273 4.76 -15.90 -34.62
N LEU A 274 3.55 -15.67 -34.10
CA LEU A 274 2.40 -15.23 -34.89
C LEU A 274 2.58 -13.80 -35.42
N GLN A 275 3.07 -12.88 -34.60
CA GLN A 275 3.33 -11.50 -35.00
C GLN A 275 4.42 -11.43 -36.07
N GLU A 276 5.55 -12.11 -35.88
CA GLU A 276 6.63 -12.20 -36.86
C GLU A 276 6.13 -12.80 -38.17
N GLY A 277 5.41 -13.93 -38.11
CA GLY A 277 4.84 -14.58 -39.29
C GLY A 277 3.84 -13.69 -40.03
N PHE A 278 3.02 -12.93 -39.29
CA PHE A 278 2.08 -11.97 -39.87
C PHE A 278 2.81 -10.79 -40.53
N GLN A 279 3.80 -10.19 -39.86
CA GLN A 279 4.58 -9.08 -40.42
C GLN A 279 5.36 -9.51 -41.67
N GLU A 280 6.02 -10.67 -41.64
CA GLU A 280 6.69 -11.20 -42.83
C GLU A 280 5.70 -11.45 -43.97
N GLY A 281 4.53 -12.01 -43.66
CA GLY A 281 3.47 -12.25 -44.62
C GLY A 281 2.98 -10.95 -45.27
N LEU A 282 2.76 -9.91 -44.46
CA LEU A 282 2.34 -8.60 -44.90
C LEU A 282 3.40 -7.96 -45.81
N GLN A 283 4.67 -7.93 -45.39
CA GLN A 283 5.77 -7.36 -46.20
C GLN A 283 5.95 -8.10 -47.54
N LYS A 284 5.90 -9.43 -47.53
CA LYS A 284 5.96 -10.25 -48.77
C LYS A 284 4.75 -9.97 -49.66
N GLY A 285 3.56 -9.78 -49.07
CA GLY A 285 2.33 -9.42 -49.77
C GLY A 285 2.39 -8.05 -50.42
N GLU A 286 2.82 -7.03 -49.67
CA GLU A 286 2.99 -5.65 -50.15
C GLU A 286 4.01 -5.57 -51.29
N LYS A 287 5.19 -6.19 -51.15
CA LYS A 287 6.20 -6.22 -52.22
C LYS A 287 5.65 -6.84 -53.50
N LYS A 288 4.99 -8.01 -53.40
CA LYS A 288 4.36 -8.66 -54.56
C LYS A 288 3.23 -7.83 -55.17
N GLY A 289 2.45 -7.14 -54.33
CA GLY A 289 1.38 -6.25 -54.76
C GLY A 289 1.92 -5.04 -55.51
N GLU A 290 2.96 -4.40 -55.00
CA GLU A 290 3.63 -3.26 -55.61
C GLU A 290 4.29 -3.64 -56.95
N GLU A 291 4.99 -4.78 -57.01
CA GLU A 291 5.58 -5.29 -58.26
C GLU A 291 4.50 -5.54 -59.33
N LYS A 292 3.40 -6.19 -58.96
CA LYS A 292 2.27 -6.42 -59.87
C LYS A 292 1.61 -5.11 -60.30
N GLY A 293 1.39 -4.18 -59.38
CA GLY A 293 0.79 -2.87 -59.65
C GLY A 293 1.65 -2.02 -60.59
N LYS A 294 2.98 -1.97 -60.35
CA LYS A 294 3.93 -1.31 -61.26
C LYS A 294 3.88 -1.93 -62.64
N LYS A 295 3.90 -3.26 -62.74
CA LYS A 295 3.81 -3.95 -64.04
C LYS A 295 2.50 -3.62 -64.77
N GLN A 296 1.38 -3.63 -64.06
CA GLN A 296 0.07 -3.28 -64.64
C GLN A 296 0.01 -1.82 -65.11
N ALA A 297 0.52 -0.87 -64.33
CA ALA A 297 0.55 0.55 -64.70
C ALA A 297 1.43 0.81 -65.93
N VAL A 298 2.57 0.13 -66.03
CA VAL A 298 3.46 0.19 -67.21
C VAL A 298 2.74 -0.33 -68.45
N LEU A 299 2.00 -1.44 -68.33
CA LEU A 299 1.17 -1.97 -69.42
C LEU A 299 0.06 -0.99 -69.83
N GLU A 300 -0.67 -0.40 -68.86
CA GLU A 300 -1.72 0.58 -69.16
C GLU A 300 -1.19 1.84 -69.86
N ILE A 301 -0.02 2.33 -69.45
CA ILE A 301 0.65 3.45 -70.11
C ILE A 301 1.04 3.06 -71.54
N ALA A 302 1.62 1.87 -71.73
CA ALA A 302 1.95 1.37 -73.06
C ALA A 302 0.70 1.28 -73.96
N CYS A 303 -0.43 0.76 -73.46
CA CYS A 303 -1.70 0.74 -74.18
C CYS A 303 -2.15 2.15 -74.60
N ARG A 304 -2.09 3.13 -73.70
CA ARG A 304 -2.47 4.52 -74.02
C ARG A 304 -1.53 5.15 -75.05
N MET A 305 -0.23 4.88 -74.95
CA MET A 305 0.76 5.37 -75.92
C MET A 305 0.51 4.78 -77.31
N MET A 306 0.17 3.48 -77.39
CA MET A 306 -0.22 2.81 -78.64
C MET A 306 -1.50 3.43 -79.23
N ASN A 307 -2.53 3.64 -78.42
CA ASN A 307 -3.79 4.26 -78.85
C ASN A 307 -3.61 5.70 -79.36
N ASN A 308 -2.57 6.39 -78.91
CA ASN A 308 -2.21 7.72 -79.36
C ASN A 308 -1.26 7.72 -80.58
N GLY A 309 -0.97 6.55 -81.16
CA GLY A 309 -0.18 6.41 -82.39
C GLY A 309 1.33 6.52 -82.22
N ILE A 310 1.86 6.30 -81.02
CA ILE A 310 3.30 6.22 -80.77
C ILE A 310 3.83 4.87 -81.28
N ASP A 311 4.98 4.86 -81.94
CA ASP A 311 5.58 3.63 -82.49
C ASP A 311 6.14 2.69 -81.42
N ASN A 312 6.17 1.40 -81.72
CA ASN A 312 6.55 0.35 -80.76
C ASN A 312 7.99 0.49 -80.26
N GLU A 313 8.92 0.98 -81.08
CA GLU A 313 10.33 1.13 -80.69
C GLU A 313 10.48 2.23 -79.63
N THR A 314 9.77 3.35 -79.81
CA THR A 314 9.67 4.43 -78.82
C THR A 314 8.96 3.97 -77.54
N ILE A 315 7.92 3.14 -77.61
CA ILE A 315 7.22 2.62 -76.43
C ILE A 315 8.09 1.67 -75.62
N MET A 316 8.79 0.73 -76.27
CA MET A 316 9.72 -0.21 -75.60
C MET A 316 10.83 0.56 -74.87
N LYS A 317 11.40 1.58 -75.53
CA LYS A 317 12.48 2.39 -74.95
C LYS A 317 12.03 3.18 -73.71
N ASN A 318 10.79 3.64 -73.66
CA ASN A 318 10.28 4.47 -72.56
C ASN A 318 9.66 3.66 -71.40
N THR A 319 9.07 2.50 -71.70
CA THR A 319 8.38 1.66 -70.70
C THR A 319 9.25 0.52 -70.17
N GLY A 320 10.32 0.16 -70.90
CA GLY A 320 11.19 -0.96 -70.58
C GLY A 320 10.58 -2.34 -70.86
N LEU A 321 9.40 -2.38 -71.51
CA LEU A 321 8.73 -3.63 -71.89
C LEU A 321 9.45 -4.32 -73.04
N SER A 322 9.46 -5.66 -73.00
CA SER A 322 9.96 -6.48 -74.11
C SER A 322 8.96 -6.54 -75.27
N GLN A 323 9.42 -6.90 -76.47
CA GLN A 323 8.56 -7.05 -77.65
C GLN A 323 7.41 -8.04 -77.39
N ASN A 324 7.70 -9.18 -76.75
CA ASN A 324 6.70 -10.19 -76.40
C ASN A 324 5.63 -9.66 -75.42
N GLU A 325 6.00 -8.75 -74.52
CA GLU A 325 5.03 -8.15 -73.57
C GLU A 325 4.13 -7.11 -74.24
N LEU A 326 4.61 -6.43 -75.28
CA LEU A 326 3.79 -5.53 -76.09
C LEU A 326 2.86 -6.28 -77.04
N GLU A 327 3.28 -7.42 -77.59
CA GLU A 327 2.43 -8.27 -78.43
C GLU A 327 1.24 -8.86 -77.66
N GLN A 328 1.39 -9.11 -76.35
CA GLN A 328 0.31 -9.57 -75.49
C GLN A 328 -0.77 -8.51 -75.21
N ILE A 329 -0.51 -7.23 -75.49
CA ILE A 329 -1.50 -6.14 -75.40
C ILE A 329 -2.43 -6.10 -76.63
N TYR A 330 -2.02 -6.67 -77.77
CA TYR A 330 -2.80 -6.67 -79.02
C TYR A 330 -4.02 -7.61 -79.01
N HIS A 331 -4.15 -8.45 -77.99
CA HIS A 331 -5.28 -9.38 -77.77
C HIS A 331 -6.04 -8.98 -76.51
#